data_AF-A0A813HSR9-F1
#
_entry.id   AF-A0A813HSR9-F1
#
_cell.length_a   1.000
_cell.length_b   1.000
_cell.length_c   1.000
_cell.angle_alpha   90.00
_cell.angle_beta   90.00
_cell.angle_gamma   90.00
#
_symmetry.space_group_name_H-M   'P 1'
#
loop_
_entity.id
_entity.type
_entity.pdbx_description
1 polymer ?
#
loop_
_entity_poly.entity_id
_entity_poly.type
_entity_poly.pdbx_seq_one_letter_code
_entity_poly.pdbx_strand_id
1 'polypeptide(L)'
;MGQLISSAAPNCPCTGRGTGASLETAQSRVRDRWVKAHNLLAEPAARIPASVFVVVAIESSVVSGPRLDEYTDFLSALFGASTALMLPAVKADVGKHCFGYGCLLADEFYFDPDAGPADKLGLVEPKHLDVDTTLLAVRDKMNAAWTKVEKNKEQRVTINAFTEFCLKAHEEDVDDDLAVKHNYKRFLAKVFDVGVKMSGTTQGTLGQHCFKYAALFAGEFYFAAAHQAAGTTQDAAGGSGVCTRSVADVLRVTAEVP
;
A
#
# COMPACT_ATOMS: atom_id res chain seq x y z
N MET A 1 8.85 -8.61 -61.18
CA MET A 1 9.71 -9.18 -60.12
C MET A 1 10.29 -8.02 -59.34
N GLY A 2 9.66 -7.69 -58.20
CA GLY A 2 9.91 -6.45 -57.45
C GLY A 2 11.00 -6.60 -56.39
N GLN A 3 11.77 -5.52 -56.20
CA GLN A 3 12.82 -5.35 -55.18
C GLN A 3 12.23 -5.41 -53.76
N LEU A 4 12.87 -6.18 -52.88
CA LEU A 4 12.62 -6.20 -51.45
C LEU A 4 13.45 -5.11 -50.76
N ILE A 5 12.76 -4.13 -50.18
CA ILE A 5 13.32 -3.11 -49.31
C ILE A 5 13.42 -3.72 -47.91
N SER A 6 14.65 -3.87 -47.40
CA SER A 6 14.93 -4.24 -46.02
C SER A 6 14.74 -3.00 -45.14
N SER A 7 13.69 -2.97 -44.31
CA SER A 7 13.54 -1.98 -43.24
C SER A 7 14.01 -2.58 -41.92
N ALA A 8 15.18 -2.13 -41.46
CA ALA A 8 15.63 -2.36 -40.09
C ALA A 8 14.66 -1.66 -39.12
N ALA A 9 14.09 -2.43 -38.18
CA ALA A 9 13.38 -1.87 -37.04
C ALA A 9 14.37 -1.27 -36.02
N PRO A 10 14.03 -0.18 -35.33
CA PRO A 10 14.93 0.46 -34.37
C PRO A 10 15.06 -0.38 -33.09
N ASN A 11 16.31 -0.50 -32.64
CA ASN A 11 16.72 -1.11 -31.38
C ASN A 11 15.93 -0.55 -30.19
N CYS A 12 15.11 -1.40 -29.56
CA CYS A 12 14.60 -1.18 -28.20
C CYS A 12 15.68 -1.66 -27.21
N PRO A 13 16.22 -0.83 -26.31
CA PRO A 13 17.24 -1.24 -25.38
C PRO A 13 16.59 -1.92 -24.17
N CYS A 14 16.16 -3.17 -24.33
CA CYS A 14 15.85 -4.07 -23.22
C CYS A 14 17.03 -5.04 -23.05
N THR A 15 18.07 -4.60 -22.34
CA THR A 15 19.17 -5.48 -21.90
C THR A 15 19.36 -5.41 -20.39
N GLY A 16 18.64 -6.30 -19.71
CA GLY A 16 19.18 -7.19 -18.68
C GLY A 16 19.84 -6.59 -17.43
N ARG A 17 19.08 -6.54 -16.33
CA ARG A 17 19.57 -6.80 -14.98
C ARG A 17 18.38 -7.31 -14.13
N GLY A 18 18.58 -8.37 -13.37
CA GLY A 18 17.51 -9.18 -12.76
C GLY A 18 16.45 -8.36 -12.02
N THR A 19 15.18 -8.57 -12.37
CA THR A 19 14.01 -7.93 -11.76
C THR A 19 13.67 -8.57 -10.41
N GLY A 20 14.59 -8.51 -9.46
CA GLY A 20 14.32 -8.86 -8.06
C GLY A 20 13.47 -7.78 -7.38
N ALA A 21 12.73 -8.15 -6.33
CA ALA A 21 12.12 -7.16 -5.45
C ALA A 21 13.22 -6.38 -4.73
N SER A 22 13.21 -5.06 -4.84
CA SER A 22 14.10 -4.15 -4.09
C SER A 22 13.36 -2.90 -3.67
N LEU A 23 13.85 -2.21 -2.64
CA LEU A 23 13.32 -0.93 -2.20
C LEU A 23 13.42 0.09 -3.31
N GLU A 24 14.55 0.13 -4.03
CA GLU A 24 14.76 1.03 -5.17
C GLU A 24 13.74 0.78 -6.29
N THR A 25 13.43 -0.48 -6.60
CA THR A 25 12.41 -0.80 -7.61
C THR A 25 11.00 -0.42 -7.12
N ALA A 26 10.69 -0.62 -5.83
CA ALA A 26 9.41 -0.15 -5.26
C ALA A 26 9.28 1.37 -5.31
N GLN A 27 10.32 2.11 -4.90
CA GLN A 27 10.37 3.57 -4.94
C GLN A 27 10.27 4.11 -6.36
N SER A 28 10.95 3.48 -7.32
CA SER A 28 10.88 3.86 -8.74
C SER A 28 9.48 3.64 -9.30
N ARG A 29 8.81 2.52 -8.98
CA ARG A 29 7.40 2.32 -9.36
C ARG A 29 6.48 3.42 -8.82
N VAL A 30 6.66 3.82 -7.56
CA VAL A 30 5.87 4.93 -6.98
C VAL A 30 6.17 6.25 -7.70
N ARG A 31 7.46 6.55 -7.96
CA ARG A 31 7.87 7.78 -8.64
C ARG A 31 7.27 7.88 -10.03
N ASP A 32 7.38 6.82 -10.83
CA ASP A 32 6.88 6.80 -12.20
C ASP A 32 5.36 6.97 -12.23
N ARG A 33 4.65 6.30 -11.32
CA ARG A 33 3.19 6.44 -11.17
C ARG A 33 2.80 7.82 -10.65
N TRP A 34 3.58 8.42 -9.76
CA TRP A 34 3.35 9.78 -9.27
C TRP A 34 3.46 10.79 -10.41
N VAL A 35 4.53 10.72 -11.21
CA VAL A 35 4.71 11.55 -12.41
C VAL A 35 3.55 11.34 -13.38
N LYS A 36 3.20 10.08 -13.66
CA LYS A 36 2.08 9.74 -14.55
C LYS A 36 0.76 10.33 -14.06
N ALA A 37 0.47 10.25 -12.76
CA ALA A 37 -0.73 10.83 -12.17
C ALA A 37 -0.78 12.35 -12.36
N HIS A 38 0.33 13.05 -12.14
CA HIS A 38 0.38 14.52 -12.29
C HIS A 38 0.29 14.97 -13.75
N ASN A 39 0.72 14.14 -14.70
CA ASN A 39 0.50 14.42 -16.13
C ASN A 39 -0.98 14.35 -16.55
N LEU A 40 -1.83 13.72 -15.73
CA LEU A 40 -3.28 13.67 -15.94
C LEU A 40 -4.04 14.80 -15.22
N LEU A 41 -3.35 15.60 -14.39
CA LEU A 41 -3.95 16.70 -13.64
C LEU A 41 -3.84 18.01 -14.41
N ALA A 42 -4.87 18.85 -14.28
CA ALA A 42 -4.83 20.22 -14.78
C ALA A 42 -3.84 21.08 -13.98
N GLU A 43 -3.72 20.82 -12.68
CA GLU A 43 -2.82 21.52 -11.75
C GLU A 43 -1.66 20.59 -11.33
N PRO A 44 -0.41 20.87 -11.74
CA PRO A 44 0.73 19.98 -11.48
C PRO A 44 1.11 19.81 -10.00
N ALA A 45 0.56 20.62 -9.10
CA ALA A 45 0.78 20.53 -7.66
C ALA A 45 -0.44 19.99 -6.88
N ALA A 46 -1.53 19.64 -7.58
CA ALA A 46 -2.75 19.16 -6.94
C ALA A 46 -2.59 17.74 -6.40
N ARG A 47 -3.37 17.43 -5.36
CA ARG A 47 -3.42 16.07 -4.77
C ARG A 47 -4.19 15.14 -5.72
N ILE A 48 -3.90 13.84 -5.63
CA ILE A 48 -4.45 12.86 -6.59
C ILE A 48 -5.88 12.46 -6.21
N PRO A 49 -6.89 12.69 -7.06
CA PRO A 49 -8.25 12.21 -6.83
C PRO A 49 -8.39 10.72 -7.19
N ALA A 50 -9.50 10.12 -6.76
CA ALA A 50 -9.79 8.69 -6.99
C ALA A 50 -9.74 8.30 -8.49
N SER A 51 -10.30 9.13 -9.36
CA SER A 51 -10.35 8.88 -10.81
C SER A 51 -8.95 8.73 -11.41
N VAL A 52 -8.02 9.62 -11.06
CA VAL A 52 -6.63 9.57 -11.55
C VAL A 52 -5.88 8.38 -10.96
N PHE A 53 -6.09 8.06 -9.68
CA PHE A 53 -5.49 6.87 -9.05
C PHE A 53 -5.92 5.59 -9.79
N VAL A 54 -7.21 5.42 -10.05
CA VAL A 54 -7.76 4.24 -10.74
C VAL A 54 -7.21 4.11 -12.15
N VAL A 55 -7.19 5.22 -12.93
CA VAL A 55 -6.62 5.23 -14.29
C VAL A 55 -5.16 4.80 -14.28
N VAL A 56 -4.35 5.39 -13.41
CA VAL A 56 -2.91 5.07 -13.32
C VAL A 56 -2.69 3.61 -12.95
N ALA A 57 -3.45 3.08 -11.98
CA ALA A 57 -3.32 1.69 -11.55
C ALA A 57 -3.72 0.71 -12.65
N ILE A 58 -4.85 0.94 -13.35
CA ILE A 58 -5.31 0.09 -14.46
C ILE A 58 -4.27 0.08 -15.59
N GLU A 59 -3.82 1.25 -16.04
CA GLU A 59 -2.85 1.36 -17.14
C GLU A 59 -1.45 0.84 -16.77
N SER A 60 -1.16 0.66 -15.49
CA SER A 60 0.08 0.05 -15.00
C SER A 60 -0.05 -1.45 -14.69
N SER A 61 -1.22 -2.04 -14.93
CA SER A 61 -1.51 -3.44 -14.67
C SER A 61 -1.58 -4.27 -15.96
N VAL A 62 -1.68 -5.58 -15.81
CA VAL A 62 -1.94 -6.53 -16.91
C VAL A 62 -3.42 -6.93 -16.99
N VAL A 63 -4.30 -6.26 -16.22
CA VAL A 63 -5.69 -6.68 -16.08
C VAL A 63 -6.44 -6.53 -17.40
N SER A 64 -7.27 -7.52 -17.72
CA SER A 64 -8.19 -7.45 -18.85
C SER A 64 -9.41 -8.33 -18.58
N GLY A 65 -10.48 -8.11 -19.34
CA GLY A 65 -11.69 -8.94 -19.29
C GLY A 65 -12.40 -8.89 -17.93
N PRO A 66 -13.02 -10.00 -17.48
CA PRO A 66 -13.86 -10.04 -16.27
C PRO A 66 -13.15 -9.63 -14.97
N ARG A 67 -11.82 -9.70 -14.91
CA ARG A 67 -11.04 -9.28 -13.73
C ARG A 67 -10.96 -7.76 -13.57
N LEU A 68 -11.30 -6.99 -14.61
CA LEU A 68 -11.24 -5.53 -14.56
C LEU A 68 -12.23 -4.95 -13.54
N ASP A 69 -13.44 -5.50 -13.46
CA ASP A 69 -14.46 -5.01 -12.52
C ASP A 69 -14.03 -5.28 -11.07
N GLU A 70 -13.56 -6.50 -10.79
CA GLU A 70 -13.04 -6.87 -9.47
C GLU A 70 -11.81 -6.05 -9.08
N TYR A 71 -10.92 -5.78 -10.04
CA TYR A 71 -9.77 -4.91 -9.81
C TYR A 71 -10.20 -3.47 -9.54
N THR A 72 -11.20 -2.96 -10.27
CA THR A 72 -11.75 -1.61 -10.05
C THR A 72 -12.39 -1.46 -8.67
N ASP A 73 -13.12 -2.49 -8.22
CA ASP A 73 -13.67 -2.56 -6.87
C ASP A 73 -12.57 -2.60 -5.80
N PHE A 74 -11.51 -3.37 -6.05
CA PHE A 74 -10.33 -3.40 -5.18
C PHE A 74 -9.62 -2.04 -5.13
N LEU A 75 -9.41 -1.39 -6.27
CA LEU A 75 -8.78 -0.05 -6.34
C LEU A 75 -9.62 1.01 -5.62
N SER A 76 -10.95 0.92 -5.71
CA SER A 76 -11.86 1.80 -5.00
C SER A 76 -11.75 1.62 -3.48
N ALA A 77 -11.71 0.37 -3.00
CA ALA A 77 -11.45 0.08 -1.59
C ALA A 77 -10.07 0.58 -1.14
N LEU A 78 -9.05 0.39 -1.98
CA LEU A 78 -7.68 0.79 -1.71
C LEU A 78 -7.52 2.31 -1.63
N PHE A 79 -8.19 3.07 -2.50
CA PHE A 79 -8.24 4.53 -2.40
C PHE A 79 -8.97 4.99 -1.14
N GLY A 80 -10.07 4.32 -0.78
CA GLY A 80 -10.80 4.57 0.46
C GLY A 80 -9.94 4.32 1.71
N ALA A 81 -9.12 3.27 1.72
CA ALA A 81 -8.16 3.02 2.79
C ALA A 81 -7.01 4.04 2.79
N SER A 82 -6.52 4.45 1.61
CA SER A 82 -5.45 5.45 1.46
C SER A 82 -5.84 6.83 1.98
N THR A 83 -7.09 7.25 1.77
CA THR A 83 -7.62 8.50 2.35
C THR A 83 -7.86 8.36 3.86
N ALA A 84 -8.16 7.15 4.34
CA ALA A 84 -8.38 6.87 5.76
C ALA A 84 -7.10 6.83 6.61
N LEU A 85 -5.90 6.84 6.00
CA LEU A 85 -4.62 6.98 6.71
C LEU A 85 -4.57 8.22 7.62
N MET A 86 -5.34 9.25 7.29
CA MET A 86 -5.37 10.54 7.99
C MET A 86 -6.60 10.72 8.88
N LEU A 87 -7.36 9.66 9.17
CA LEU A 87 -8.51 9.80 10.06
C LEU A 87 -8.09 10.42 11.40
N PRO A 88 -8.90 11.35 11.95
CA PRO A 88 -10.29 11.63 11.58
C PRO A 88 -10.47 12.59 10.39
N ALA A 89 -9.41 13.17 9.82
CA ALA A 89 -9.55 14.05 8.67
C ALA A 89 -10.08 13.28 7.45
N VAL A 90 -11.22 13.71 6.93
CA VAL A 90 -11.84 13.14 5.74
C VAL A 90 -11.30 13.87 4.52
N LYS A 91 -10.65 13.14 3.61
CA LYS A 91 -10.11 13.69 2.36
C LYS A 91 -10.68 12.95 1.16
N ALA A 92 -10.83 13.67 0.05
CA ALA A 92 -11.24 13.11 -1.24
C ALA A 92 -10.05 12.82 -2.17
N ASP A 93 -8.83 13.18 -1.73
CA ASP A 93 -7.59 13.10 -2.48
C ASP A 93 -6.43 12.61 -1.60
N VAL A 94 -5.36 12.17 -2.26
CA VAL A 94 -4.17 11.60 -1.62
C VAL A 94 -2.91 12.38 -1.99
N GLY A 95 -2.01 12.51 -1.01
CA GLY A 95 -0.64 12.97 -1.25
C GLY A 95 0.30 11.81 -1.57
N LYS A 96 1.58 12.09 -1.80
CA LYS A 96 2.60 11.12 -2.26
C LYS A 96 2.70 9.87 -1.40
N HIS A 97 2.68 10.00 -0.07
CA HIS A 97 2.73 8.86 0.85
C HIS A 97 1.54 7.90 0.67
N CYS A 98 0.32 8.41 0.85
CA CYS A 98 -0.91 7.65 0.68
C CYS A 98 -1.03 7.04 -0.73
N PHE A 99 -0.69 7.82 -1.76
CA PHE A 99 -0.67 7.36 -3.15
C PHE A 99 0.36 6.25 -3.37
N GLY A 100 1.57 6.39 -2.80
CA GLY A 100 2.66 5.45 -2.98
C GLY A 100 2.34 4.08 -2.42
N TYR A 101 1.86 4.01 -1.18
CA TYR A 101 1.41 2.74 -0.58
C TYR A 101 0.22 2.16 -1.34
N GLY A 102 -0.77 2.98 -1.71
CA GLY A 102 -1.88 2.55 -2.56
C GLY A 102 -1.40 1.95 -3.89
N CYS A 103 -0.42 2.55 -4.55
CA CYS A 103 0.12 2.02 -5.80
C CYS A 103 0.88 0.71 -5.60
N LEU A 104 1.67 0.58 -4.54
CA LEU A 104 2.40 -0.66 -4.26
C LEU A 104 1.44 -1.81 -3.95
N LEU A 105 0.39 -1.56 -3.16
CA LEU A 105 -0.64 -2.56 -2.89
C LEU A 105 -1.49 -2.87 -4.13
N ALA A 106 -1.65 -1.93 -5.07
CA ALA A 106 -2.37 -2.16 -6.31
C ALA A 106 -1.72 -3.25 -7.18
N ASP A 107 -0.41 -3.47 -7.04
CA ASP A 107 0.34 -4.50 -7.76
C ASP A 107 0.17 -5.92 -7.18
N GLU A 108 -0.41 -6.00 -5.99
CA GLU A 108 -0.52 -7.23 -5.20
C GLU A 108 -1.88 -7.92 -5.41
N PHE A 109 -2.73 -7.34 -6.24
CA PHE A 109 -3.96 -7.97 -6.67
C PHE A 109 -3.66 -9.31 -7.37
N TYR A 110 -4.51 -10.30 -7.13
CA TYR A 110 -4.38 -11.63 -7.70
C TYR A 110 -4.85 -11.59 -9.16
N PHE A 111 -4.06 -11.04 -10.08
CA PHE A 111 -4.50 -10.89 -11.48
C PHE A 111 -4.86 -12.23 -12.14
N ASP A 112 -4.17 -13.29 -11.75
CA ASP A 112 -4.42 -14.66 -12.18
C ASP A 112 -4.71 -15.54 -10.94
N PRO A 113 -5.95 -16.06 -10.79
CA PRO A 113 -6.32 -16.93 -9.68
C PRO A 113 -5.47 -18.20 -9.56
N ASP A 114 -4.93 -18.71 -10.68
CA ASP A 114 -4.16 -19.95 -10.73
C ASP A 114 -2.67 -19.71 -10.48
N ALA A 115 -2.14 -18.55 -10.88
CA ALA A 115 -0.75 -18.18 -10.62
C ALA A 115 -0.51 -17.66 -9.20
N GLY A 116 -1.57 -17.24 -8.51
CA GLY A 116 -1.48 -16.64 -7.17
C GLY A 116 -1.01 -15.18 -7.19
N PRO A 117 -0.65 -14.62 -6.02
CA PRO A 117 -0.27 -13.22 -5.91
C PRO A 117 1.08 -12.93 -6.57
N ALA A 118 1.25 -11.70 -7.06
CA ALA A 118 2.51 -11.27 -7.68
C ALA A 118 3.68 -11.17 -6.68
N ASP A 119 3.40 -10.81 -5.42
CA ASP A 119 4.39 -10.59 -4.35
C ASP A 119 5.55 -9.68 -4.80
N LYS A 120 5.23 -8.50 -5.37
CA LYS A 120 6.22 -7.59 -5.98
C LYS A 120 7.16 -6.96 -4.96
N LEU A 121 6.80 -6.94 -3.67
CA LEU A 121 7.71 -6.56 -2.58
C LEU A 121 8.45 -7.75 -1.97
N GLY A 122 8.13 -8.99 -2.38
CA GLY A 122 8.77 -10.19 -1.86
C GLY A 122 8.50 -10.40 -0.37
N LEU A 123 7.29 -10.10 0.14
CA LEU A 123 6.99 -10.27 1.56
C LEU A 123 6.62 -11.72 1.91
N VAL A 124 6.29 -12.55 0.91
CA VAL A 124 5.90 -13.96 1.10
C VAL A 124 7.03 -14.89 0.67
N GLU A 125 7.46 -14.80 -0.60
CA GLU A 125 8.47 -15.68 -1.19
C GLU A 125 9.81 -14.95 -1.26
N PRO A 126 10.94 -15.60 -0.94
CA PRO A 126 12.24 -14.95 -0.92
C PRO A 126 12.75 -14.77 -2.36
N LYS A 127 12.09 -13.93 -3.15
CA LYS A 127 12.51 -13.62 -4.52
C LYS A 127 13.58 -12.53 -4.47
N HIS A 128 14.85 -12.94 -4.51
CA HIS A 128 16.01 -12.07 -4.75
C HIS A 128 16.22 -10.92 -3.74
N LEU A 129 15.75 -11.07 -2.50
CA LEU A 129 15.87 -10.03 -1.46
C LEU A 129 17.26 -9.92 -0.82
N ASP A 130 18.17 -10.85 -1.11
CA ASP A 130 19.44 -11.03 -0.39
C ASP A 130 20.38 -9.79 -0.39
N VAL A 131 20.08 -8.77 -1.19
CA VAL A 131 20.87 -7.53 -1.28
C VAL A 131 20.22 -6.33 -0.56
N ASP A 132 18.90 -6.36 -0.32
CA ASP A 132 18.17 -5.22 0.24
C ASP A 132 17.84 -5.40 1.73
N THR A 133 18.67 -4.82 2.59
CA THR A 133 18.52 -4.93 4.05
C THR A 133 17.23 -4.32 4.59
N THR A 134 16.63 -3.34 3.89
CA THR A 134 15.38 -2.72 4.35
C THR A 134 14.20 -3.61 4.04
N LEU A 135 14.05 -4.09 2.79
CA LEU A 135 12.96 -5.01 2.46
C LEU A 135 13.09 -6.34 3.19
N LEU A 136 14.31 -6.82 3.47
CA LEU A 136 14.52 -7.98 4.34
C LEU A 136 13.96 -7.73 5.76
N ALA A 137 14.27 -6.58 6.37
CA ALA A 137 13.72 -6.23 7.68
C ALA A 137 12.18 -6.12 7.68
N VAL A 138 11.61 -5.54 6.63
CA VAL A 138 10.14 -5.49 6.45
C VAL A 138 9.56 -6.89 6.33
N ARG A 139 10.15 -7.74 5.48
CA ARG A 139 9.74 -9.13 5.32
C ARG A 139 9.81 -9.90 6.64
N ASP A 140 10.90 -9.76 7.39
CA ASP A 140 11.07 -10.44 8.68
C ASP A 140 10.04 -9.98 9.70
N LYS A 141 9.76 -8.67 9.76
CA LYS A 141 8.66 -8.12 10.57
C LYS A 141 7.32 -8.73 10.16
N MET A 142 7.05 -8.85 8.86
CA MET A 142 5.80 -9.41 8.34
C MET A 142 5.70 -10.93 8.55
N ASN A 143 6.81 -11.66 8.50
CA ASN A 143 6.88 -13.08 8.86
C ASN A 143 6.58 -13.27 10.34
N ALA A 144 7.22 -12.48 11.21
CA ALA A 144 6.96 -12.52 12.65
C ALA A 144 5.50 -12.15 12.97
N ALA A 145 4.92 -11.16 12.27
CA ALA A 145 3.51 -10.80 12.40
C ALA A 145 2.60 -11.96 12.00
N TRP A 146 2.86 -12.61 10.87
CA TRP A 146 2.09 -13.77 10.41
C TRP A 146 2.17 -14.94 11.40
N THR A 147 3.32 -15.20 12.01
CA THR A 147 3.45 -16.26 13.02
C THR A 147 2.63 -15.95 14.28
N LYS A 148 2.55 -14.69 14.69
CA LYS A 148 1.89 -14.26 15.93
C LYS A 148 0.38 -14.06 15.82
N VAL A 149 -0.13 -13.62 14.67
CA VAL A 149 -1.56 -13.35 14.50
C VAL A 149 -2.39 -14.63 14.65
N GLU A 150 -3.50 -14.53 15.40
CA GLU A 150 -4.45 -15.61 15.55
C GLU A 150 -5.11 -15.96 14.20
N LYS A 151 -5.32 -17.25 13.97
CA LYS A 151 -5.96 -17.78 12.77
C LYS A 151 -7.09 -18.70 13.16
N ASN A 152 -8.12 -18.75 12.31
CA ASN A 152 -9.21 -19.71 12.43
C ASN A 152 -8.75 -21.13 12.05
N LYS A 153 -9.68 -22.09 12.05
CA LYS A 153 -9.41 -23.51 11.73
C LYS A 153 -8.85 -23.69 10.31
N GLU A 154 -9.21 -22.79 9.39
CA GLU A 154 -8.77 -22.76 8.00
C GLU A 154 -7.42 -22.05 7.80
N GLN A 155 -6.72 -21.70 8.89
CA GLN A 155 -5.46 -20.94 8.86
C GLN A 155 -5.59 -19.55 8.22
N ARG A 156 -6.75 -18.90 8.41
CA ARG A 156 -7.07 -17.56 7.90
C ARG A 156 -7.30 -16.57 9.03
N VAL A 157 -7.00 -15.29 8.79
CA VAL A 157 -7.15 -14.22 9.77
C VAL A 157 -8.52 -13.56 9.60
N THR A 158 -9.28 -13.46 10.69
CA THR A 158 -10.58 -12.76 10.73
C THR A 158 -10.39 -11.26 11.00
N ILE A 159 -11.42 -10.45 10.78
CA ILE A 159 -11.34 -9.00 11.06
C ILE A 159 -11.06 -8.71 12.53
N ASN A 160 -11.61 -9.51 13.45
CA ASN A 160 -11.37 -9.36 14.88
C ASN A 160 -9.90 -9.65 15.21
N ALA A 161 -9.37 -10.79 14.77
CA ALA A 161 -7.97 -11.15 14.98
C ALA A 161 -7.00 -10.14 14.36
N PHE A 162 -7.30 -9.64 13.14
CA PHE A 162 -6.52 -8.59 12.49
C PHE A 162 -6.53 -7.30 13.29
N THR A 163 -7.71 -6.86 13.74
CA THR A 163 -7.88 -5.60 14.49
C THR A 163 -7.18 -5.67 15.84
N GLU A 164 -7.36 -6.75 16.58
CA GLU A 164 -6.71 -6.97 17.88
C GLU A 164 -5.20 -7.04 17.75
N PHE A 165 -4.70 -7.75 16.73
CA PHE A 165 -3.27 -7.83 16.44
C PHE A 165 -2.68 -6.43 16.16
N CYS A 166 -3.32 -5.64 15.28
CA CYS A 166 -2.81 -4.33 14.91
C CYS A 166 -2.91 -3.32 16.05
N LEU A 167 -3.96 -3.38 16.88
CA LEU A 167 -4.07 -2.56 18.09
C LEU A 167 -2.97 -2.86 19.09
N LYS A 168 -2.66 -4.14 19.30
CA LYS A 168 -1.56 -4.56 20.18
C LYS A 168 -0.20 -4.15 19.61
N ALA A 169 0.00 -4.31 18.29
CA ALA A 169 1.25 -3.96 17.63
C ALA A 169 1.57 -2.45 17.68
N HIS A 170 0.55 -1.61 17.88
CA HIS A 170 0.63 -0.16 17.96
C HIS A 170 0.08 0.36 19.29
N GLU A 171 0.16 -0.43 20.37
CA GLU A 171 -0.42 -0.04 21.67
C GLU A 171 0.20 1.26 22.20
N GLU A 172 1.49 1.47 21.98
CA GLU A 172 2.19 2.73 22.32
C GLU A 172 1.79 3.92 21.44
N ASP A 173 1.39 3.69 20.18
CA ASP A 173 0.97 4.75 19.26
C ASP A 173 -0.53 5.08 19.38
N VAL A 174 -1.33 4.13 19.85
CA VAL A 174 -2.77 4.33 20.10
C VAL A 174 -2.98 4.93 21.49
N ASP A 175 -2.17 4.52 22.46
CA ASP A 175 -2.31 4.86 23.88
C ASP A 175 -3.71 4.48 24.44
N ASP A 176 -4.06 4.97 25.63
CA ASP A 176 -5.40 4.90 26.20
C ASP A 176 -6.38 5.94 25.57
N ASP A 177 -5.98 6.61 24.49
CA ASP A 177 -6.81 7.58 23.77
C ASP A 177 -7.93 6.87 22.97
N LEU A 178 -9.15 6.92 23.52
CA LEU A 178 -10.33 6.31 22.92
C LEU A 178 -10.67 6.85 21.53
N ALA A 179 -10.36 8.12 21.24
CA ALA A 179 -10.64 8.74 19.93
C ALA A 179 -9.63 8.25 18.89
N VAL A 180 -8.35 8.20 19.22
CA VAL A 180 -7.30 7.62 18.35
C VAL A 180 -7.57 6.14 18.10
N LYS A 181 -7.87 5.38 19.15
CA LYS A 181 -8.27 3.97 19.05
C LYS A 181 -9.48 3.75 18.15
N HIS A 182 -10.48 4.62 18.25
CA HIS A 182 -11.67 4.57 17.40
C HIS A 182 -11.33 4.83 15.92
N ASN A 183 -10.53 5.86 15.63
CA ASN A 183 -10.11 6.19 14.27
C ASN A 183 -9.22 5.11 13.66
N TYR A 184 -8.29 4.55 14.45
CA TYR A 184 -7.44 3.47 13.99
C TYR A 184 -8.27 2.21 13.68
N LYS A 185 -9.24 1.83 14.52
CA LYS A 185 -10.19 0.73 14.20
C LYS A 185 -10.95 0.96 12.89
N ARG A 186 -11.41 2.19 12.63
CA ARG A 186 -12.11 2.53 11.37
C ARG A 186 -11.18 2.38 10.17
N PHE A 187 -9.93 2.79 10.30
CA PHE A 187 -8.91 2.59 9.28
C PHE A 187 -8.61 1.09 9.07
N LEU A 188 -8.41 0.32 10.14
CA LEU A 188 -8.15 -1.12 10.08
C LEU A 188 -9.28 -1.89 9.38
N ALA A 189 -10.53 -1.50 9.58
CA ALA A 189 -11.66 -2.10 8.85
C ALA A 189 -11.55 -1.86 7.32
N LYS A 190 -11.10 -0.68 6.89
CA LYS A 190 -10.85 -0.40 5.46
C LYS A 190 -9.66 -1.19 4.92
N VAL A 191 -8.58 -1.29 5.68
CA VAL A 191 -7.40 -2.08 5.31
C VAL A 191 -7.73 -3.57 5.22
N PHE A 192 -8.59 -4.09 6.11
CA PHE A 192 -9.05 -5.47 6.05
C PHE A 192 -9.90 -5.73 4.80
N ASP A 193 -10.82 -4.83 4.45
CA ASP A 193 -11.63 -4.92 3.22
C ASP A 193 -10.75 -4.94 1.97
N VAL A 194 -9.71 -4.09 1.92
CA VAL A 194 -8.67 -4.13 0.87
C VAL A 194 -8.02 -5.51 0.79
N GLY A 195 -7.61 -6.08 1.92
CA GLY A 195 -6.99 -7.41 1.95
C GLY A 195 -7.91 -8.52 1.46
N VAL A 196 -9.21 -8.47 1.80
CA VAL A 196 -10.20 -9.45 1.30
C VAL A 196 -10.33 -9.32 -0.23
N LYS A 197 -10.51 -8.09 -0.72
CA LYS A 197 -10.68 -7.79 -2.15
C LYS A 197 -9.42 -8.07 -2.98
N MET A 198 -8.22 -7.98 -2.39
CA MET A 198 -6.94 -8.26 -3.06
C MET A 198 -6.90 -9.66 -3.70
N SER A 199 -7.46 -10.67 -3.00
CA SER A 199 -7.52 -12.05 -3.50
C SER A 199 -8.61 -12.28 -4.55
N GLY A 200 -9.57 -11.37 -4.68
CA GLY A 200 -10.81 -11.59 -5.43
C GLY A 200 -11.73 -12.66 -4.82
N THR A 201 -11.45 -13.17 -3.61
CA THR A 201 -12.29 -14.18 -2.95
C THR A 201 -13.25 -13.53 -1.95
N THR A 202 -14.48 -14.03 -1.88
CA THR A 202 -15.53 -13.54 -0.96
C THR A 202 -15.43 -14.13 0.45
N GLN A 203 -14.30 -14.76 0.80
CA GLN A 203 -14.16 -15.55 2.04
C GLN A 203 -14.07 -14.72 3.33
N GLY A 204 -14.13 -13.38 3.25
CA GLY A 204 -14.20 -12.49 4.41
C GLY A 204 -13.03 -12.63 5.41
N THR A 205 -11.93 -13.23 4.99
CA THR A 205 -10.77 -13.58 5.82
C THR A 205 -9.48 -13.49 5.00
N LEU A 206 -8.37 -13.20 5.67
CA LEU A 206 -7.08 -13.00 5.00
C LEU A 206 -6.22 -14.26 5.02
N GLY A 207 -5.67 -14.62 3.86
CA GLY A 207 -4.54 -15.56 3.78
C GLY A 207 -3.21 -14.87 4.09
N GLN A 208 -2.11 -15.61 4.03
CA GLN A 208 -0.77 -15.10 4.39
C GLN A 208 -0.37 -13.85 3.60
N HIS A 209 -0.50 -13.89 2.27
CA HIS A 209 -0.14 -12.76 1.40
C HIS A 209 -0.98 -11.52 1.75
N CYS A 210 -2.31 -11.62 1.64
CA CYS A 210 -3.21 -10.49 1.94
C CYS A 210 -3.00 -9.94 3.35
N PHE A 211 -2.77 -10.79 4.36
CA PHE A 211 -2.46 -10.36 5.71
C PHE A 211 -1.18 -9.53 5.77
N LYS A 212 -0.08 -9.98 5.16
CA LYS A 212 1.21 -9.27 5.23
C LYS A 212 1.14 -7.88 4.61
N TYR A 213 0.49 -7.75 3.45
CA TYR A 213 0.32 -6.45 2.81
C TYR A 213 -0.69 -5.55 3.53
N ALA A 214 -1.76 -6.12 4.09
CA ALA A 214 -2.68 -5.39 4.96
C ALA A 214 -1.99 -4.91 6.25
N ALA A 215 -1.18 -5.75 6.90
CA ALA A 215 -0.44 -5.41 8.11
C ALA A 215 0.66 -4.36 7.85
N LEU A 216 1.34 -4.44 6.70
CA LEU A 216 2.25 -3.38 6.25
C LEU A 216 1.51 -2.05 6.13
N PHE A 217 0.36 -2.04 5.45
CA PHE A 217 -0.40 -0.82 5.25
C PHE A 217 -1.03 -0.28 6.54
N ALA A 218 -1.43 -1.16 7.46
CA ALA A 218 -1.93 -0.79 8.79
C ALA A 218 -0.89 0.02 9.58
N GLY A 219 0.39 -0.30 9.44
CA GLY A 219 1.49 0.40 10.13
C GLY A 219 1.76 1.82 9.63
N GLU A 220 1.08 2.27 8.58
CA GLU A 220 1.29 3.58 7.97
C GLU A 220 0.29 4.65 8.44
N PHE A 221 -0.58 4.32 9.40
CA PHE A 221 -1.57 5.23 9.96
C PHE A 221 -0.94 6.48 10.62
N TYR A 222 -1.60 7.64 10.48
CA TYR A 222 -1.06 8.92 10.92
C TYR A 222 -1.42 9.16 12.40
N PHE A 223 -0.84 8.38 13.31
CA PHE A 223 -1.12 8.48 14.75
C PHE A 223 -0.92 9.89 15.30
N ALA A 224 0.16 10.57 14.92
CA ALA A 224 0.43 11.96 15.32
C ALA A 224 -0.72 12.92 14.94
N ALA A 225 -1.24 12.80 13.72
CA ALA A 225 -2.36 13.62 13.27
C ALA A 225 -3.66 13.26 14.00
N ALA A 226 -3.85 11.97 14.32
CA ALA A 226 -5.00 11.51 15.09
C ALA A 226 -4.99 12.07 16.52
N HIS A 227 -3.85 12.07 17.21
CA HIS A 227 -3.68 12.68 18.54
C HIS A 227 -3.88 14.20 18.53
N GLN A 228 -3.36 14.88 17.50
CA GLN A 228 -3.60 16.32 17.31
C GLN A 228 -5.10 16.61 17.18
N ALA A 229 -5.81 15.82 16.38
CA ALA A 229 -7.25 15.98 16.23
C ALA A 229 -8.06 15.60 17.48
N ALA A 230 -7.56 14.68 18.31
CA ALA A 230 -8.18 14.30 19.59
C ALA A 230 -7.95 15.33 20.70
N GLY A 231 -7.11 16.35 20.48
CA GLY A 231 -6.76 17.34 21.50
C GLY A 231 -5.89 16.78 22.63
N THR A 232 -5.30 15.58 22.44
CA THR A 232 -4.43 14.92 23.42
C THR A 232 -2.97 15.38 23.33
N THR A 233 -2.66 16.26 22.37
CA THR A 233 -1.46 17.09 22.38
C THR A 233 -1.83 18.49 22.89
N GLN A 234 -1.85 18.67 24.21
CA GLN A 234 -1.91 20.02 24.78
C GLN A 234 -0.55 20.70 24.59
N ASP A 235 -0.54 21.75 23.76
CA ASP A 235 0.48 22.80 23.80
C ASP A 235 0.52 23.37 25.23
N ALA A 236 1.48 22.90 26.05
CA ALA A 236 1.92 23.65 27.20
C ALA A 236 2.65 24.90 26.68
N ALA A 237 1.91 26.02 26.61
CA ALA A 237 2.40 27.38 26.38
C ALA A 237 3.16 27.63 25.06
N GLY A 238 2.45 28.17 24.05
CA GLY A 238 3.02 29.19 23.15
C GLY A 238 4.21 28.80 22.26
N GLY A 239 4.45 27.51 22.00
CA GLY A 239 5.53 27.09 21.12
C GLY A 239 5.22 25.79 20.40
N SER A 240 4.82 25.89 19.12
CA SER A 240 5.11 24.90 18.06
C SER A 240 5.16 23.43 18.50
N GLY A 241 4.18 22.95 19.25
CA GLY A 241 4.11 21.57 19.75
C GLY A 241 3.57 20.61 18.69
N VAL A 242 4.16 20.63 17.50
CA VAL A 242 3.89 19.59 16.49
C VAL A 242 4.38 18.28 17.08
N CYS A 243 3.48 17.31 17.32
CA CYS A 243 3.87 15.91 17.54
C CYS A 243 4.90 15.52 16.47
N THR A 244 6.17 15.42 16.85
CA THR A 244 7.32 15.36 15.93
C THR A 244 7.57 13.98 15.34
N ARG A 245 6.72 12.98 15.63
CA ARG A 245 6.78 11.68 14.94
C ARG A 245 6.33 11.88 13.49
N SER A 246 7.31 11.87 12.59
CA SER A 246 7.06 11.74 11.16
C SER A 246 6.21 10.49 10.90
N VAL A 247 5.39 10.54 9.85
CA VAL A 247 4.71 9.34 9.32
C VAL A 247 5.76 8.24 9.12
N ALA A 248 5.40 6.98 9.44
CA ALA A 248 6.35 5.87 9.47
C ALA A 248 7.15 5.72 8.16
N ASP A 249 6.45 5.78 7.01
CA ASP A 249 7.01 5.64 5.66
C ASP A 249 8.13 4.60 5.59
N VAL A 250 7.81 3.38 6.04
CA VAL A 250 8.76 2.28 6.18
C VAL A 250 9.45 1.94 4.84
N LEU A 251 8.74 2.10 3.74
CA LEU A 251 9.25 1.91 2.37
C LEU A 251 9.85 3.18 1.75
N ARG A 252 9.88 4.29 2.50
CA ARG A 252 10.45 5.57 2.08
C ARG A 252 9.91 6.02 0.72
N VAL A 253 8.62 5.84 0.48
CA VAL A 253 7.99 6.15 -0.81
C VAL A 253 7.89 7.65 -1.05
N THR A 254 8.04 8.45 0.01
CA THR A 254 8.10 9.92 -0.11
C THR A 254 9.50 10.44 -0.40
N ALA A 255 10.54 9.68 -0.08
CA ALA A 255 11.92 10.10 -0.27
C ALA A 255 12.20 10.51 -1.72
N GLU A 256 13.01 11.55 -1.88
CA GLU A 256 13.63 11.84 -3.16
C GLU A 256 14.78 10.84 -3.33
N VAL A 257 14.72 10.04 -4.40
CA VAL A 257 15.84 9.16 -4.74
C VAL A 257 16.90 10.06 -5.38
N PRO A 258 18.16 10.02 -4.89
CA PRO A 258 19.24 10.86 -5.39
C PRO A 258 19.50 10.71 -6.90
#